data_AF-A0A7S2KHQ5-F1
#
_entry.id   AF-A0A7S2KHQ5-F1
#
_cell.length_a   1.000
_cell.length_b   1.000
_cell.length_c   1.000
_cell.angle_alpha   90.00
_cell.angle_beta   90.00
_cell.angle_gamma   90.00
#
_symmetry.space_group_name_H-M   'P 1'
#
loop_
_entity.id
_entity.type
_entity.pdbx_description
1 polymer ?
#
loop_
_entity_poly.entity_id
_entity_poly.type
_entity_poly.pdbx_seq_one_letter_code
_entity_poly.pdbx_strand_id
1 'polypeptide(L)'
;RNRLATTSLVLEVAVTYGIGEKELAAISSFLVASKYVQDAEDIYNLLTALNSCSSNAKVAPIVLTVADGVAASTDVLGNTVKAAIKPTKATDRSTKKPVSIPEKMTNGKLPSLKPGIYDVEFEVKPSSGKQSAQTTSRMVKSTASVKPKSIALYVGKSSKLSGKEEKFIANFPATFSEDILADESKYILFVKLSFEGSGLQEQVFLQFNHAGSGKSVIFVMNPGKKTYNLKLNLGSSEFTENAFGPGTYTLKVLVGGVLLKESFSWTLGDIEITWPPSTPQKVENPLAKKKEIQHIFNEPPKQPNFMISLFFTLVCLSPLGIIYHGIGVLGMKLELPSSQKLWAMGFQLSLASIVVLNLCYFLFLNTVEALICLCVLSIPAVITGNQALNYLNTIRQKRKLKDE
;
A
#
# COMPACT_ATOMS: atom_id res chain seq x y z
N ARG A 1 -29.22 9.57 32.56
CA ARG A 1 -29.95 10.85 32.49
C ARG A 1 -30.61 11.17 33.82
N ASN A 2 -31.79 10.64 34.19
CA ASN A 2 -32.49 11.09 35.41
C ASN A 2 -31.79 10.85 36.76
N ARG A 3 -30.75 9.99 36.85
CA ARG A 3 -30.11 9.67 38.13
C ARG A 3 -29.31 10.83 38.73
N LEU A 4 -28.53 11.60 37.97
CA LEU A 4 -27.69 12.67 38.54
C LEU A 4 -28.53 13.86 39.01
N ALA A 5 -29.49 14.30 38.20
CA ALA A 5 -30.44 15.35 38.57
C ALA A 5 -31.26 14.96 39.81
N THR A 6 -31.82 13.74 39.87
CA THR A 6 -32.54 13.28 41.07
C THR A 6 -31.63 13.13 42.28
N THR A 7 -30.39 12.67 42.12
CA THR A 7 -29.45 12.53 43.25
C THR A 7 -29.00 13.89 43.79
N SER A 8 -28.78 14.89 42.92
CA SER A 8 -28.47 16.27 43.31
C SER A 8 -29.62 16.90 44.10
N LEU A 9 -30.85 16.77 43.58
CA LEU A 9 -32.06 17.32 44.18
C LEU A 9 -32.38 16.61 45.51
N VAL A 10 -32.22 15.28 45.56
CA VAL A 10 -32.31 14.51 46.80
C VAL A 10 -31.26 14.94 47.80
N LEU A 11 -30.03 15.26 47.38
CA LEU A 11 -28.97 15.71 48.30
C LEU A 11 -29.26 17.10 48.90
N GLU A 12 -29.78 18.01 48.10
CA GLU A 12 -30.16 19.37 48.52
C GLU A 12 -31.33 19.33 49.52
N VAL A 13 -32.32 18.47 49.25
CA VAL A 13 -33.45 18.19 50.17
C VAL A 13 -32.98 17.41 51.40
N ALA A 14 -32.03 16.48 51.25
CA ALA A 14 -31.50 15.63 52.32
C ALA A 14 -30.74 16.40 53.40
N VAL A 15 -29.96 17.39 52.97
CA VAL A 15 -29.26 18.33 53.85
C VAL A 15 -30.26 19.10 54.72
N THR A 16 -31.45 19.34 54.18
CA THR A 16 -32.52 20.14 54.81
C THR A 16 -33.44 19.31 55.71
N TYR A 17 -33.69 18.03 55.40
CA TYR A 17 -34.70 17.19 56.07
C TYR A 17 -34.15 16.01 56.91
N GLY A 18 -32.83 15.90 57.10
CA GLY A 18 -32.25 15.01 58.11
C GLY A 18 -32.10 13.55 57.69
N ILE A 19 -31.45 13.31 56.54
CA ILE A 19 -31.00 11.97 56.14
C ILE A 19 -29.94 11.40 57.10
N GLY A 20 -29.96 10.08 57.31
CA GLY A 20 -29.00 9.39 58.18
C GLY A 20 -27.57 9.43 57.64
N GLU A 21 -26.57 9.48 58.53
CA GLU A 21 -25.14 9.62 58.16
C GLU A 21 -24.66 8.53 57.18
N LYS A 22 -25.18 7.31 57.29
CA LYS A 22 -24.84 6.19 56.39
C LYS A 22 -25.32 6.41 54.95
N GLU A 23 -26.53 6.95 54.79
CA GLU A 23 -27.12 7.21 53.47
C GLU A 23 -26.42 8.40 52.81
N LEU A 24 -26.07 9.42 53.59
CA LEU A 24 -25.31 10.58 53.13
C LEU A 24 -23.88 10.19 52.70
N ALA A 25 -23.26 9.24 53.40
CA ALA A 25 -21.98 8.65 53.00
C ALA A 25 -22.07 7.82 51.70
N ALA A 26 -23.18 7.11 51.47
CA ALA A 26 -23.39 6.34 50.25
C ALA A 26 -23.60 7.26 49.02
N ILE A 27 -24.40 8.32 49.16
CA ILE A 27 -24.66 9.27 48.07
C ILE A 27 -23.38 10.03 47.70
N SER A 28 -22.65 10.52 48.70
CA SER A 28 -21.39 11.23 48.47
C SER A 28 -20.34 10.34 47.78
N SER A 29 -20.27 9.06 48.14
CA SER A 29 -19.42 8.07 47.45
C SER A 29 -19.84 7.83 45.99
N PHE A 30 -21.15 7.81 45.71
CA PHE A 30 -21.68 7.67 44.35
C PHE A 30 -21.38 8.88 43.47
N LEU A 31 -21.50 10.10 44.01
CA LEU A 31 -21.19 11.33 43.28
C LEU A 31 -19.70 11.39 42.91
N VAL A 32 -18.80 11.04 43.84
CA VAL A 32 -17.36 10.95 43.58
C VAL A 32 -17.02 9.87 42.54
N ALA A 33 -17.76 8.76 42.51
CA ALA A 33 -17.59 7.70 41.51
C ALA A 33 -18.07 8.12 40.10
N SER A 34 -18.97 9.09 40.00
CA SER A 34 -19.63 9.52 38.75
C SER A 34 -18.79 10.54 37.96
N LYS A 35 -17.50 10.25 37.76
CA LYS A 35 -16.52 11.16 37.12
C LYS A 35 -16.78 11.42 35.63
N TYR A 36 -17.48 10.53 34.94
CA TYR A 36 -17.67 10.60 33.49
C TYR A 36 -19.08 11.08 33.16
N VAL A 37 -19.17 12.36 32.82
CA VAL A 37 -20.40 13.03 32.40
C VAL A 37 -20.18 13.67 31.03
N GLN A 38 -21.12 13.51 30.12
CA GLN A 38 -20.99 13.98 28.73
C GLN A 38 -21.78 15.28 28.45
N ASP A 39 -22.89 15.50 29.15
CA ASP A 39 -23.79 16.62 28.92
C ASP A 39 -23.49 17.79 29.89
N ALA A 40 -23.53 19.04 29.40
CA ALA A 40 -23.19 20.23 30.19
C ALA A 40 -24.11 20.44 31.42
N GLU A 41 -25.39 20.08 31.29
CA GLU A 41 -26.37 20.13 32.38
C GLU A 41 -26.03 19.15 33.50
N ASP A 42 -25.65 17.92 33.15
CA ASP A 42 -25.24 16.92 34.13
C ASP A 42 -23.90 17.31 34.81
N ILE A 43 -23.01 18.01 34.11
CA ILE A 43 -21.77 18.56 34.70
C ILE A 43 -22.12 19.61 35.76
N TYR A 44 -23.03 20.54 35.44
CA TYR A 44 -23.50 21.56 36.37
C TYR A 44 -24.15 20.93 37.62
N ASN A 45 -25.02 19.94 37.44
CA ASN A 45 -25.68 19.23 38.52
C ASN A 45 -24.68 18.45 39.40
N LEU A 46 -23.71 17.78 38.79
CA LEU A 46 -22.66 17.07 39.51
C LEU A 46 -21.80 18.03 40.35
N LEU A 47 -21.35 19.15 39.77
CA LEU A 47 -20.54 20.15 40.48
C LEU A 47 -21.31 20.78 41.64
N THR A 48 -22.58 21.09 41.44
CA THR A 48 -23.46 21.65 42.48
C THR A 48 -23.63 20.65 43.62
N ALA A 49 -23.92 19.39 43.33
CA ALA A 49 -24.05 18.33 44.32
C ALA A 49 -22.74 18.07 45.09
N LEU A 50 -21.60 18.06 44.40
CA LEU A 50 -20.27 17.89 45.00
C LEU A 50 -19.89 19.06 45.92
N ASN A 51 -20.24 20.30 45.54
CA ASN A 51 -20.02 21.48 46.38
C ASN A 51 -20.87 21.42 47.66
N SER A 52 -22.15 21.06 47.52
CA SER A 52 -23.07 20.86 48.66
C SER A 52 -22.60 19.75 49.61
N CYS A 53 -21.99 18.67 49.07
CA CYS A 53 -21.33 17.64 49.89
C CYS A 53 -20.11 18.16 50.65
N SER A 54 -19.27 18.99 50.04
CA SER A 54 -18.06 19.54 50.68
C SER A 54 -18.41 20.54 51.80
N SER A 55 -19.48 21.33 51.64
CA SER A 55 -19.94 22.29 52.65
C SER A 55 -20.72 21.67 53.83
N ASN A 56 -21.05 20.38 53.78
CA ASN A 56 -21.92 19.74 54.77
C ASN A 56 -21.22 19.58 56.14
N ALA A 57 -21.94 19.90 57.22
CA ALA A 57 -21.41 19.80 58.58
C ALA A 57 -21.33 18.38 59.14
N LYS A 58 -22.09 17.41 58.60
CA LYS A 58 -22.22 16.06 59.16
C LYS A 58 -21.34 15.01 58.47
N VAL A 59 -21.24 15.04 57.14
CA VAL A 59 -20.44 14.06 56.36
C VAL A 59 -19.78 14.77 55.19
N ALA A 60 -18.45 14.73 55.13
CA ALA A 60 -17.66 15.16 53.98
C ALA A 60 -16.99 13.94 53.30
N PRO A 61 -17.14 13.75 51.98
CA PRO A 61 -16.51 12.64 51.26
C PRO A 61 -14.99 12.78 51.15
N ILE A 62 -14.29 11.64 51.16
CA ILE A 62 -12.84 11.58 50.92
C ILE A 62 -12.60 10.98 49.54
N VAL A 63 -11.74 11.63 48.75
CA VAL A 63 -11.28 11.13 47.47
C VAL A 63 -9.90 10.51 47.63
N LEU A 64 -9.80 9.20 47.37
CA LEU A 64 -8.52 8.52 47.26
C LEU A 64 -8.02 8.58 45.81
N THR A 65 -6.87 9.22 45.62
CA THR A 65 -6.11 9.21 44.37
C THR A 65 -4.86 8.38 44.55
N VAL A 66 -4.63 7.43 43.63
CA VAL A 66 -3.40 6.64 43.60
C VAL A 66 -2.72 6.90 42.25
N ALA A 67 -1.52 7.48 42.29
CA ALA A 67 -0.71 7.78 41.11
C ALA A 67 0.71 7.27 41.36
N ASP A 68 1.28 6.53 40.40
CA ASP A 68 2.63 5.95 40.47
C ASP A 68 2.94 5.20 41.77
N GLY A 69 1.93 4.53 42.33
CA GLY A 69 2.05 3.78 43.58
C GLY A 69 2.09 4.64 44.84
N VAL A 70 1.80 5.94 44.75
CA VAL A 70 1.60 6.84 45.89
C VAL A 70 0.10 7.09 46.05
N ALA A 71 -0.43 6.74 47.22
CA ALA A 71 -1.80 7.00 47.61
C ALA A 71 -1.87 8.34 48.37
N ALA A 72 -2.72 9.23 47.90
CA ALA A 72 -3.04 10.50 48.54
C ALA A 72 -4.54 10.62 48.77
N SER A 73 -4.91 11.19 49.92
CA SER A 73 -6.30 11.51 50.27
C SER A 73 -6.53 13.01 50.12
N THR A 74 -7.52 13.37 49.32
CA THR A 74 -7.98 14.74 49.13
C THR A 74 -9.47 14.87 49.42
N ASP A 75 -9.93 16.09 49.65
CA ASP A 75 -11.34 16.43 49.52
C ASP A 75 -11.73 16.46 48.03
N VAL A 76 -13.03 16.55 47.74
CA VAL A 76 -13.63 16.68 46.41
C VAL A 76 -13.08 17.89 45.64
N LEU A 77 -12.69 18.94 46.36
CA LEU A 77 -12.09 20.16 45.80
C LEU A 77 -10.55 20.06 45.62
N GLY A 78 -9.95 18.89 45.89
CA GLY A 78 -8.51 18.67 45.72
C GLY A 78 -7.63 19.09 46.90
N ASN A 79 -8.22 19.59 48.00
CA ASN A 79 -7.48 19.96 49.21
C ASN A 79 -6.97 18.71 49.95
N THR A 80 -5.73 18.73 50.46
CA THR A 80 -5.14 17.57 51.16
C THR A 80 -5.85 17.29 52.49
N VAL A 81 -6.22 16.03 52.70
CA VAL A 81 -6.86 15.55 53.94
C VAL A 81 -5.91 14.58 54.63
N LYS A 82 -5.64 14.78 55.92
CA LYS A 82 -4.84 13.85 56.72
C LYS A 82 -5.68 12.60 57.05
N ALA A 83 -5.34 11.47 56.44
CA ALA A 83 -5.97 10.19 56.70
C ALA A 83 -4.94 9.05 56.75
N ALA A 84 -5.18 8.07 57.63
CA ALA A 84 -4.47 6.81 57.64
C ALA A 84 -5.04 5.90 56.54
N ILE A 85 -4.24 5.63 55.51
CA ILE A 85 -4.62 4.78 54.37
C ILE A 85 -3.95 3.42 54.58
N LYS A 86 -4.73 2.33 54.50
CA LYS A 86 -4.23 0.95 54.61
C LYS A 86 -4.73 0.08 53.45
N PRO A 87 -3.86 -0.57 52.66
CA PRO A 87 -4.29 -1.57 51.70
C PRO A 87 -4.74 -2.84 52.42
N THR A 88 -5.91 -3.36 52.10
CA THR A 88 -6.50 -4.54 52.76
C THR A 88 -6.51 -5.77 51.87
N LYS A 89 -6.77 -5.62 50.55
CA LYS A 89 -6.79 -6.72 49.58
C LYS A 89 -6.22 -6.27 48.24
N ALA A 90 -5.43 -7.13 47.58
CA ALA A 90 -5.16 -7.03 46.14
C ALA A 90 -5.78 -8.21 45.42
N THR A 91 -6.33 -7.94 44.25
CA THR A 91 -6.56 -8.94 43.22
C THR A 91 -5.75 -8.58 41.98
N ASP A 92 -5.06 -9.57 41.42
CA ASP A 92 -4.45 -9.43 40.10
C ASP A 92 -5.56 -9.37 39.05
N ARG A 93 -5.58 -8.29 38.27
CA ARG A 93 -6.66 -8.03 37.32
C ARG A 93 -6.62 -8.98 36.12
N SER A 94 -5.45 -9.49 35.77
CA SER A 94 -5.28 -10.45 34.67
C SER A 94 -5.74 -11.83 35.08
N THR A 95 -5.28 -12.31 36.24
CA THR A 95 -5.55 -13.69 36.69
C THR A 95 -6.79 -13.82 37.58
N LYS A 96 -7.36 -12.69 38.03
CA LYS A 96 -8.44 -12.60 39.03
C LYS A 96 -8.12 -13.28 40.36
N LYS A 97 -6.84 -13.56 40.64
CA LYS A 97 -6.40 -14.23 41.87
C LYS A 97 -6.04 -13.23 42.96
N PRO A 98 -6.31 -13.53 44.24
CA PRO A 98 -5.88 -12.69 45.34
C PRO A 98 -4.34 -12.72 45.45
N VAL A 99 -3.77 -11.55 45.75
CA VAL A 99 -2.32 -11.37 45.92
C VAL A 99 -2.08 -10.77 47.31
N SER A 100 -1.03 -11.24 47.99
CA SER A 100 -0.63 -10.69 49.29
C SER A 100 -0.07 -9.27 49.12
N ILE A 101 -0.64 -8.31 49.85
CA ILE A 101 -0.09 -6.97 50.00
C ILE A 101 0.27 -6.76 51.48
N PRO A 102 1.45 -6.22 51.79
CA PRO A 102 1.74 -5.71 53.13
C PRO A 102 0.77 -4.61 53.55
N GLU A 103 0.20 -4.70 54.77
CA GLU A 103 -0.74 -3.72 55.32
C GLU A 103 -0.12 -2.34 55.61
N LYS A 104 1.22 -2.26 55.70
CA LYS A 104 1.95 -1.03 56.04
C LYS A 104 2.43 -0.31 54.78
N MET A 105 1.94 0.91 54.57
CA MET A 105 2.51 1.86 53.60
C MET A 105 3.54 2.76 54.29
N THR A 106 4.63 3.09 53.60
CA THR A 106 5.66 4.01 54.09
C THR A 106 5.54 5.31 53.31
N ASN A 107 5.26 6.43 54.01
CA ASN A 107 5.01 7.74 53.38
C ASN A 107 3.97 7.72 52.24
N GLY A 108 2.90 6.94 52.40
CA GLY A 108 1.83 6.82 51.39
C GLY A 108 2.21 6.01 50.14
N LYS A 109 3.44 5.48 50.05
CA LYS A 109 3.87 4.63 48.95
C LYS A 109 3.47 3.18 49.20
N LEU A 110 2.88 2.55 48.18
CA LEU A 110 2.59 1.14 48.21
C LEU A 110 3.89 0.31 48.19
N PRO A 111 3.92 -0.81 48.91
CA PRO A 111 5.03 -1.76 48.86
C PRO A 111 5.22 -2.33 47.44
N SER A 112 6.47 -2.66 47.10
CA SER A 112 6.82 -3.18 45.77
C SER A 112 6.19 -4.55 45.53
N LEU A 113 5.13 -4.58 44.73
CA LEU A 113 4.49 -5.79 44.22
C LEU A 113 5.25 -6.30 42.99
N LYS A 114 5.04 -7.58 42.63
CA LYS A 114 5.51 -8.08 41.33
C LYS A 114 4.94 -7.19 40.19
N PRO A 115 5.62 -7.06 39.05
CA PRO A 115 5.10 -6.28 37.93
C PRO A 115 3.74 -6.82 37.48
N GLY A 116 2.73 -5.95 37.37
CA GLY A 116 1.35 -6.35 37.11
C GLY A 116 0.35 -5.22 37.30
N ILE A 117 -0.90 -5.47 36.92
CA ILE A 117 -2.03 -4.56 37.15
C ILE A 117 -2.91 -5.18 38.23
N TYR A 118 -3.08 -4.45 39.33
CA TYR A 118 -3.81 -4.92 40.51
C TYR A 118 -5.00 -4.02 40.80
N ASP A 119 -6.12 -4.60 41.21
CA ASP A 119 -7.20 -3.87 41.85
C ASP A 119 -6.98 -3.98 43.37
N VAL A 120 -6.66 -2.86 44.01
CA VAL A 120 -6.32 -2.79 45.44
C VAL A 120 -7.44 -2.12 46.20
N GLU A 121 -7.96 -2.81 47.22
CA GLU A 121 -8.88 -2.23 48.20
C GLU A 121 -8.08 -1.49 49.27
N PHE A 122 -8.44 -0.23 49.51
CA PHE A 122 -7.86 0.63 50.52
C PHE A 122 -8.91 0.98 51.56
N GLU A 123 -8.60 0.75 52.83
CA GLU A 123 -9.32 1.30 53.97
C GLU A 123 -8.71 2.67 54.31
N VAL A 124 -9.52 3.72 54.22
CA VAL A 124 -9.15 5.11 54.51
C VAL A 124 -9.79 5.52 55.83
N LYS A 125 -8.97 5.72 56.88
CA LYS A 125 -9.39 6.16 58.21
C LYS A 125 -8.92 7.59 58.46
N PRO A 126 -9.80 8.61 58.43
CA PRO A 126 -9.40 10.00 58.71
C PRO A 126 -8.89 10.14 60.15
N SER A 127 -7.86 10.98 60.36
CA SER A 127 -7.23 11.14 61.69
C SER A 127 -8.04 12.02 62.64
N SER A 128 -8.87 12.93 62.11
CA SER A 128 -9.83 13.76 62.85
C SER A 128 -10.63 14.63 61.87
N GLY A 129 -11.96 14.69 61.99
CA GLY A 129 -12.79 15.58 61.16
C GLY A 129 -14.23 15.05 60.93
N LYS A 130 -14.99 15.77 60.11
CA LYS A 130 -16.39 15.45 59.70
C LYS A 130 -16.48 14.31 58.67
N GLN A 131 -15.43 13.50 58.56
CA GLN A 131 -15.23 12.56 57.46
C GLN A 131 -15.36 11.14 57.98
N SER A 132 -16.10 10.30 57.26
CA SER A 132 -16.32 8.90 57.62
C SER A 132 -15.23 8.00 57.05
N ALA A 133 -14.93 6.90 57.74
CA ALA A 133 -14.05 5.87 57.19
C ALA A 133 -14.67 5.24 55.93
N GLN A 134 -13.85 5.02 54.90
CA GLN A 134 -14.32 4.49 53.62
C GLN A 134 -13.37 3.40 53.11
N THR A 135 -13.95 2.39 52.46
CA THR A 135 -13.21 1.37 51.72
C THR A 135 -13.40 1.61 50.23
N THR A 136 -12.32 1.81 49.49
CA THR A 136 -12.38 2.07 48.05
C THR A 136 -11.40 1.18 47.29
N SER A 137 -11.84 0.66 46.14
CA SER A 137 -10.97 -0.07 45.22
C SER A 137 -10.36 0.89 44.20
N ARG A 138 -9.05 0.78 43.98
CA ARG A 138 -8.31 1.53 42.97
C ARG A 138 -7.37 0.62 42.19
N MET A 139 -7.26 0.89 40.91
CA MET A 139 -6.30 0.23 40.05
C MET A 139 -4.89 0.75 40.35
N VAL A 140 -3.98 -0.16 40.64
CA VAL A 140 -2.57 0.12 40.86
C VAL A 140 -1.74 -0.66 39.88
N LYS A 141 -0.87 0.06 39.17
CA LYS A 141 0.07 -0.50 38.22
C LYS A 141 1.44 -0.63 38.87
N SER A 142 1.93 -1.86 39.00
CA SER A 142 3.31 -2.13 39.42
C SER A 142 4.18 -2.31 38.19
N THR A 143 5.23 -1.51 38.04
CA THR A 143 6.10 -1.50 36.87
C THR A 143 7.43 -2.23 37.11
N ALA A 144 7.97 -2.84 36.06
CA ALA A 144 9.32 -3.37 36.03
C ALA A 144 10.28 -2.35 35.40
N SER A 145 11.45 -2.20 36.00
CA SER A 145 12.59 -1.53 35.35
C SER A 145 13.44 -2.60 34.68
N VAL A 146 13.41 -2.65 33.36
CA VAL A 146 14.21 -3.61 32.57
C VAL A 146 15.09 -2.84 31.61
N LYS A 147 16.38 -3.18 31.59
CA LYS A 147 17.35 -2.59 30.66
C LYS A 147 17.88 -3.68 29.72
N PRO A 148 18.13 -3.40 28.45
CA PRO A 148 18.80 -4.35 27.58
C PRO A 148 20.25 -4.50 28.04
N LYS A 149 20.77 -5.72 27.99
CA LYS A 149 22.15 -6.02 28.38
C LYS A 149 23.05 -5.97 27.18
N SER A 150 22.78 -6.87 26.23
CA SER A 150 23.54 -6.99 25.00
C SER A 150 22.68 -7.54 23.89
N ILE A 151 23.05 -7.19 22.66
CA ILE A 151 22.50 -7.77 21.46
C ILE A 151 23.62 -8.43 20.67
N ALA A 152 23.35 -9.63 20.18
CA ALA A 152 24.21 -10.34 19.24
C ALA A 152 23.49 -10.46 17.91
N LEU A 153 24.13 -10.01 16.84
CA LEU A 153 23.67 -10.12 15.47
C LEU A 153 24.61 -11.07 14.73
N TYR A 154 24.04 -12.08 14.08
CA TYR A 154 24.76 -13.08 13.31
C TYR A 154 24.35 -12.96 11.85
N VAL A 155 25.31 -12.79 10.94
CA VAL A 155 25.08 -12.68 9.50
C VAL A 155 25.70 -13.88 8.80
N GLY A 156 24.92 -14.58 7.98
CA GLY A 156 25.43 -15.74 7.23
C GLY A 156 24.47 -16.30 6.19
N LYS A 157 24.78 -17.47 5.65
CA LYS A 157 24.03 -18.13 4.57
C LYS A 157 23.09 -19.23 5.05
N SER A 158 23.36 -19.79 6.23
CA SER A 158 22.69 -20.99 6.73
C SER A 158 21.37 -20.67 7.41
N SER A 159 20.36 -21.50 7.18
CA SER A 159 19.05 -21.39 7.83
C SER A 159 19.07 -21.77 9.31
N LYS A 160 20.19 -22.28 9.82
CA LYS A 160 20.44 -22.59 11.23
C LYS A 160 21.77 -22.00 11.66
N LEU A 161 21.84 -21.46 12.89
CA LEU A 161 23.12 -21.07 13.49
C LEU A 161 24.04 -22.29 13.56
N SER A 162 25.17 -22.19 12.88
CA SER A 162 26.17 -23.25 12.73
C SER A 162 27.55 -22.85 13.27
N GLY A 163 27.69 -21.61 13.74
CA GLY A 163 28.96 -21.05 14.25
C GLY A 163 29.89 -20.55 13.15
N LYS A 164 29.49 -20.67 11.89
CA LYS A 164 30.22 -20.14 10.71
C LYS A 164 29.78 -18.73 10.31
N GLU A 165 28.78 -18.18 11.01
CA GLU A 165 28.24 -16.85 10.77
C GLU A 165 29.13 -15.77 11.41
N GLU A 166 29.20 -14.59 10.78
CA GLU A 166 29.86 -13.43 11.38
C GLU A 166 29.03 -12.91 12.55
N LYS A 167 29.68 -12.67 13.68
CA LYS A 167 29.03 -12.36 14.95
C LYS A 167 29.41 -10.96 15.40
N PHE A 168 28.42 -10.08 15.43
CA PHE A 168 28.52 -8.72 15.93
C PHE A 168 27.85 -8.64 17.30
N ILE A 169 28.51 -8.04 18.28
CA ILE A 169 27.96 -7.88 19.63
C ILE A 169 28.02 -6.41 20.02
N ALA A 170 26.90 -5.87 20.48
CA ALA A 170 26.84 -4.56 21.12
C ALA A 170 26.30 -4.72 22.54
N ASN A 171 26.93 -4.04 23.49
CA ASN A 171 26.46 -3.93 24.87
C ASN A 171 25.77 -2.59 25.05
N PHE A 172 24.60 -2.55 25.68
CA PHE A 172 23.88 -1.30 25.86
C PHE A 172 24.68 -0.33 26.74
N PRO A 173 24.81 0.96 26.39
CA PRO A 173 24.15 1.68 25.29
C PRO A 173 24.98 1.81 23.99
N ALA A 174 26.10 1.11 23.86
CA ALA A 174 26.99 1.21 22.70
C ALA A 174 26.34 0.67 21.40
N THR A 175 26.85 1.13 20.27
CA THR A 175 26.53 0.59 18.93
C THR A 175 27.51 -0.52 18.56
N PHE A 176 27.24 -1.22 17.45
CA PHE A 176 28.23 -2.07 16.81
C PHE A 176 29.44 -1.23 16.40
N SER A 177 30.64 -1.77 16.59
CA SER A 177 31.91 -1.11 16.28
C SER A 177 32.42 -1.41 14.87
N GLU A 178 31.86 -2.44 14.23
CA GLU A 178 32.22 -2.91 12.90
C GLU A 178 31.06 -2.67 11.94
N ASP A 179 31.39 -2.36 10.68
CA ASP A 179 30.41 -2.20 9.62
C ASP A 179 29.81 -3.57 9.26
N ILE A 180 28.49 -3.64 9.21
CA ILE A 180 27.77 -4.88 8.95
C ILE A 180 27.39 -4.92 7.47
N LEU A 181 27.94 -5.88 6.73
CA LEU A 181 27.67 -6.09 5.32
C LEU A 181 26.81 -7.34 5.11
N ALA A 182 25.69 -7.18 4.41
CA ALA A 182 24.78 -8.25 4.04
C ALA A 182 24.62 -8.37 2.52
N ASP A 183 25.29 -9.36 1.95
CA ASP A 183 25.34 -9.65 0.51
C ASP A 183 24.69 -11.00 0.16
N GLU A 184 24.73 -11.41 -1.11
CA GLU A 184 24.31 -12.74 -1.58
C GLU A 184 24.95 -13.91 -0.83
N SER A 185 26.15 -13.71 -0.28
CA SER A 185 26.85 -14.72 0.50
C SER A 185 26.36 -14.79 1.95
N LYS A 186 25.71 -13.74 2.48
CA LYS A 186 25.34 -13.56 3.89
C LYS A 186 23.96 -12.89 4.03
N TYR A 187 22.91 -13.58 3.61
CA TYR A 187 21.55 -13.02 3.54
C TYR A 187 20.62 -13.41 4.70
N ILE A 188 21.06 -14.23 5.64
CA ILE A 188 20.28 -14.64 6.82
C ILE A 188 20.82 -13.93 8.05
N LEU A 189 19.94 -13.18 8.72
CA LEU A 189 20.20 -12.51 9.97
C LEU A 189 19.58 -13.30 11.13
N PHE A 190 20.38 -13.58 12.16
CA PHE A 190 19.87 -13.97 13.46
C PHE A 190 20.19 -12.89 14.48
N VAL A 191 19.18 -12.39 15.16
CA VAL A 191 19.34 -11.36 16.19
C VAL A 191 18.90 -11.93 17.51
N LYS A 192 19.77 -11.81 18.52
CA LYS A 192 19.54 -12.30 19.88
C LYS A 192 19.75 -11.16 20.87
N LEU A 193 18.67 -10.67 21.46
CA LEU A 193 18.68 -9.61 22.46
C LEU A 193 18.54 -10.21 23.86
N SER A 194 19.39 -9.77 24.78
CA SER A 194 19.35 -10.16 26.19
C SER A 194 19.02 -8.97 27.08
N PHE A 195 18.33 -9.22 28.19
CA PHE A 195 17.89 -8.18 29.12
C PHE A 195 18.46 -8.42 30.51
N GLU A 196 18.71 -7.33 31.23
CA GLU A 196 18.96 -7.27 32.65
C GLU A 196 17.66 -6.95 33.39
N GLY A 197 17.22 -7.90 34.21
CA GLY A 197 15.98 -7.81 34.97
C GLY A 197 15.09 -9.04 34.79
N SER A 198 14.08 -9.14 35.66
CA SER A 198 13.10 -10.23 35.64
C SER A 198 11.79 -9.72 35.02
N GLY A 199 11.48 -10.16 33.80
CA GLY A 199 10.21 -9.88 33.12
C GLY A 199 10.33 -10.02 31.61
N LEU A 200 9.44 -10.78 31.00
CA LEU A 200 9.27 -10.79 29.54
C LEU A 200 8.58 -9.48 29.15
N GLN A 201 9.17 -8.78 28.20
CA GLN A 201 8.60 -7.61 27.57
C GLN A 201 7.52 -8.01 26.57
N GLU A 202 6.42 -7.28 26.56
CA GLU A 202 5.28 -7.55 25.69
C GLU A 202 5.61 -7.26 24.22
N GLN A 203 6.37 -6.20 23.95
CA GLN A 203 6.67 -5.76 22.60
C GLN A 203 8.16 -5.45 22.45
N VAL A 204 8.83 -6.27 21.63
CA VAL A 204 10.23 -6.08 21.25
C VAL A 204 10.30 -6.13 19.73
N PHE A 205 10.72 -5.02 19.14
CA PHE A 205 10.81 -4.89 17.69
C PHE A 205 12.23 -4.56 17.26
N LEU A 206 12.60 -5.07 16.09
CA LEU A 206 13.77 -4.65 15.34
C LEU A 206 13.31 -3.82 14.14
N GLN A 207 13.69 -2.55 14.10
CA GLN A 207 13.39 -1.62 13.05
C GLN A 207 14.61 -1.41 12.16
N PHE A 208 14.39 -1.43 10.84
CA PHE A 208 15.34 -1.11 9.79
C PHE A 208 14.90 0.22 9.16
N ASN A 209 15.71 1.28 9.30
CA ASN A 209 15.43 2.59 8.71
C ASN A 209 16.29 2.80 7.46
N HIS A 210 15.68 2.91 6.28
CA HIS A 210 16.43 3.10 5.04
C HIS A 210 16.89 4.56 4.89
N ALA A 211 18.21 4.78 4.78
CA ALA A 211 18.79 6.12 4.72
C ALA A 211 18.35 6.90 3.47
N GLY A 212 18.20 6.23 2.32
CA GLY A 212 17.86 6.90 1.06
C GLY A 212 16.39 7.32 0.92
N SER A 213 15.45 6.62 1.57
CA SER A 213 14.00 6.88 1.45
C SER A 213 13.36 7.44 2.72
N GLY A 214 14.07 7.42 3.86
CA GLY A 214 13.53 7.82 5.16
C GLY A 214 12.42 6.92 5.69
N LYS A 215 12.17 5.78 5.05
CA LYS A 215 11.12 4.83 5.43
C LYS A 215 11.67 3.70 6.30
N SER A 216 10.81 3.10 7.10
CA SER A 216 11.19 2.08 8.08
C SER A 216 10.38 0.79 7.94
N VAL A 217 11.05 -0.36 8.09
CA VAL A 217 10.41 -1.67 8.22
C VAL A 217 10.64 -2.18 9.64
N ILE A 218 9.63 -2.81 10.23
CA ILE A 218 9.67 -3.26 11.63
C ILE A 218 9.36 -4.75 11.69
N PHE A 219 10.20 -5.52 12.38
CA PHE A 219 10.02 -6.94 12.62
C PHE A 219 9.86 -7.23 14.10
N VAL A 220 8.96 -8.17 14.43
CA VAL A 220 8.70 -8.60 15.81
C VAL A 220 9.73 -9.63 16.24
N MET A 221 10.36 -9.42 17.40
CA MET A 221 11.29 -10.40 17.96
C MET A 221 10.53 -11.42 18.80
N ASN A 222 10.83 -12.72 18.61
CA ASN A 222 10.15 -13.79 19.32
C ASN A 222 10.70 -13.97 20.74
N PRO A 223 9.85 -14.11 21.76
CA PRO A 223 10.30 -14.31 23.14
C PRO A 223 10.87 -15.73 23.33
N GLY A 224 12.07 -15.81 23.89
CA GLY A 224 12.68 -17.02 24.43
C GLY A 224 12.64 -17.04 25.96
N LYS A 225 13.48 -17.87 26.61
CA LYS A 225 13.49 -17.96 28.09
C LYS A 225 13.96 -16.68 28.79
N LYS A 226 15.05 -16.09 28.30
CA LYS A 226 15.66 -14.83 28.80
C LYS A 226 16.18 -13.94 27.68
N THR A 227 15.90 -14.31 26.43
CA THR A 227 16.38 -13.61 25.25
C THR A 227 15.28 -13.52 24.22
N TYR A 228 15.32 -12.49 23.40
CA TYR A 228 14.45 -12.32 22.26
C TYR A 228 15.23 -12.66 21.01
N ASN A 229 14.63 -13.48 20.15
CA ASN A 229 15.28 -14.02 18.97
C ASN A 229 14.49 -13.61 17.72
N LEU A 230 15.17 -13.13 16.71
CA LEU A 230 14.62 -12.91 15.38
C LEU A 230 15.49 -13.63 14.37
N LYS A 231 14.87 -14.37 13.46
CA LYS A 231 15.52 -14.91 12.27
C LYS A 231 14.87 -14.24 11.08
N LEU A 232 15.66 -13.54 10.28
CA LEU A 232 15.20 -12.84 9.10
C LEU A 232 16.02 -13.30 7.89
N ASN A 233 15.34 -13.60 6.79
CA ASN A 233 15.99 -13.82 5.51
C ASN A 233 15.83 -12.52 4.71
N LEU A 234 16.94 -11.83 4.43
CA LEU A 234 16.92 -10.58 3.67
C LEU A 234 16.55 -10.79 2.20
N GLY A 235 16.63 -12.02 1.69
CA GLY A 235 16.18 -12.40 0.36
C GLY A 235 14.76 -12.99 0.31
N SER A 236 14.03 -13.07 1.42
CA SER A 236 12.63 -13.55 1.39
C SER A 236 11.66 -12.43 1.00
N SER A 237 10.51 -12.81 0.44
CA SER A 237 9.40 -11.89 0.14
C SER A 237 9.00 -11.04 1.34
N GLU A 238 9.00 -11.63 2.54
CA GLU A 238 8.71 -10.94 3.82
C GLU A 238 9.58 -9.70 4.03
N PHE A 239 10.85 -9.74 3.63
CA PHE A 239 11.73 -8.58 3.68
C PHE A 239 11.60 -7.75 2.39
N THR A 240 11.72 -8.36 1.21
CA THR A 240 11.85 -7.63 -0.06
C THR A 240 10.60 -6.86 -0.48
N GLU A 241 9.39 -7.30 -0.09
CA GLU A 241 8.14 -6.57 -0.35
C GLU A 241 8.00 -5.31 0.52
N ASN A 242 8.62 -5.34 1.71
CA ASN A 242 8.55 -4.26 2.67
C ASN A 242 9.79 -3.36 2.64
N ALA A 243 10.94 -3.90 2.21
CA ALA A 243 12.22 -3.22 2.11
C ALA A 243 12.23 -2.24 0.94
N PHE A 244 12.99 -1.16 1.09
CA PHE A 244 13.00 -0.03 0.17
C PHE A 244 14.16 -0.09 -0.84
N GLY A 245 14.55 -1.31 -1.23
CA GLY A 245 15.66 -1.59 -2.14
C GLY A 245 17.01 -1.80 -1.44
N PRO A 246 18.09 -2.04 -2.22
CA PRO A 246 19.44 -2.11 -1.70
C PRO A 246 19.91 -0.74 -1.21
N GLY A 247 20.73 -0.72 -0.17
CA GLY A 247 21.23 0.50 0.44
C GLY A 247 21.53 0.32 1.93
N THR A 248 21.85 1.44 2.58
CA THR A 248 22.20 1.48 4.00
C THR A 248 20.95 1.59 4.86
N TYR A 249 20.83 0.71 5.86
CA TYR A 249 19.75 0.70 6.83
C TYR A 249 20.29 0.93 8.25
N THR A 250 19.73 1.89 8.98
CA THR A 250 20.04 2.07 10.40
C THR A 250 19.16 1.15 11.25
N LEU A 251 19.80 0.26 12.00
CA LEU A 251 19.15 -0.68 12.91
C LEU A 251 18.78 -0.01 14.23
N LYS A 252 17.51 -0.16 14.63
CA LYS A 252 17.02 0.28 15.95
C LYS A 252 16.22 -0.83 16.63
N VAL A 253 16.46 -1.02 17.92
CA VAL A 253 15.64 -1.89 18.76
C VAL A 253 14.66 -1.03 19.52
N LEU A 254 13.38 -1.37 19.41
CA LEU A 254 12.30 -0.72 20.12
C LEU A 254 11.75 -1.69 21.16
N VAL A 255 11.74 -1.27 22.43
CA VAL A 255 11.20 -2.07 23.52
C VAL A 255 10.13 -1.27 24.23
N GLY A 256 8.94 -1.85 24.26
CA GLY A 256 7.74 -1.26 24.85
C GLY A 256 6.88 -2.31 25.54
N GLY A 257 6.02 -1.84 26.43
CA GLY A 257 5.17 -2.72 27.21
C GLY A 257 4.39 -1.94 28.24
N VAL A 258 3.20 -2.44 28.58
CA VAL A 258 2.34 -1.79 29.57
C VAL A 258 3.06 -1.79 30.92
N LEU A 259 3.69 -2.88 31.32
CA LEU A 259 4.31 -3.00 32.65
C LEU A 259 5.73 -2.39 32.73
N LEU A 260 6.27 -1.84 31.65
CA LEU A 260 7.55 -1.15 31.68
C LEU A 260 7.43 0.22 32.34
N LYS A 261 8.42 0.55 33.16
CA LYS A 261 8.54 1.90 33.72
C LYS A 261 8.89 2.92 32.64
N GLU A 262 9.83 2.58 31.77
CA GLU A 262 10.30 3.41 30.67
C GLU A 262 10.39 2.55 29.40
N SER A 263 9.82 3.04 28.30
CA SER A 263 10.05 2.48 26.97
C SER A 263 11.32 3.11 26.40
N PHE A 264 12.09 2.36 25.64
CA PHE A 264 13.36 2.87 25.09
C PHE A 264 13.57 2.45 23.64
N SER A 265 14.36 3.25 22.94
CA SER A 265 14.84 3.00 21.58
C SER A 265 16.36 2.96 21.62
N TRP A 266 16.95 1.86 21.17
CA TRP A 266 18.40 1.69 21.11
C TRP A 266 18.84 1.59 19.65
N THR A 267 19.63 2.57 19.20
CA THR A 267 20.23 2.54 17.86
C THR A 267 21.47 1.66 17.91
N LEU A 268 21.55 0.67 17.03
CA LEU A 268 22.60 -0.33 17.03
C LEU A 268 23.73 -0.01 16.04
N GLY A 269 23.45 0.76 15.00
CA GLY A 269 24.39 1.05 13.92
C GLY A 269 23.77 0.79 12.55
N ASP A 270 24.59 0.87 11.52
CA ASP A 270 24.17 0.75 10.13
C ASP A 270 24.51 -0.63 9.57
N ILE A 271 23.62 -1.15 8.72
CA ILE A 271 23.81 -2.37 7.94
C ILE A 271 23.67 -2.03 6.46
N GLU A 272 24.64 -2.41 5.65
CA GLU A 272 24.60 -2.24 4.21
C GLU A 272 24.05 -3.51 3.56
N ILE A 273 22.99 -3.37 2.75
CA ILE A 273 22.31 -4.48 2.08
C ILE A 273 22.42 -4.29 0.57
N THR A 274 23.03 -5.25 -0.14
CA THR A 274 23.36 -5.11 -1.57
C THR A 274 22.47 -5.95 -2.52
N TRP A 275 21.60 -6.83 -2.02
CA TRP A 275 20.79 -7.79 -2.79
C TRP A 275 19.29 -7.78 -2.35
N PRO A 276 18.26 -8.07 -3.19
CA PRO A 276 18.25 -8.73 -4.51
C PRO A 276 18.06 -7.80 -5.73
N PRO A 277 18.28 -8.31 -6.96
CA PRO A 277 18.11 -7.57 -8.19
C PRO A 277 16.63 -7.62 -8.54
N SER A 278 15.89 -6.62 -8.09
CA SER A 278 14.67 -6.26 -8.76
C SER A 278 14.64 -4.76 -8.79
N THR A 279 14.48 -4.23 -10.01
CA THR A 279 14.22 -2.83 -10.36
C THR A 279 13.66 -2.12 -9.15
N PRO A 280 14.28 -1.00 -8.70
CA PRO A 280 13.76 -0.26 -7.56
C PRO A 280 12.26 -0.18 -7.74
N GLN A 281 11.49 -0.76 -6.81
CA GLN A 281 10.11 -0.35 -6.65
C GLN A 281 10.23 1.11 -6.26
N LYS A 282 10.37 1.94 -7.29
CA LYS A 282 10.20 3.36 -7.22
C LYS A 282 8.84 3.44 -6.59
N VAL A 283 8.84 3.85 -5.33
CA VAL A 283 7.65 4.33 -4.66
C VAL A 283 7.28 5.53 -5.51
N GLU A 284 6.62 5.28 -6.64
CA GLU A 284 6.08 6.33 -7.47
C GLU A 284 5.00 6.90 -6.59
N ASN A 285 5.35 8.04 -5.99
CA ASN A 285 4.38 8.87 -5.34
C ASN A 285 3.19 8.96 -6.32
N PRO A 286 2.00 8.48 -5.94
CA PRO A 286 0.86 8.44 -6.86
C PRO A 286 0.45 9.83 -7.34
N LEU A 287 0.97 10.88 -6.69
CA LEU A 287 0.78 12.29 -7.01
C LEU A 287 1.93 12.88 -7.85
N ALA A 288 3.02 12.15 -8.08
CA ALA A 288 4.12 12.63 -8.90
C ALA A 288 3.73 12.63 -10.39
N LYS A 289 4.12 13.69 -11.10
CA LYS A 289 3.95 13.80 -12.55
C LYS A 289 4.67 12.65 -13.24
N LYS A 290 3.93 11.82 -13.98
CA LYS A 290 4.49 10.74 -14.80
C LYS A 290 5.26 11.31 -15.98
N LYS A 291 6.28 10.58 -16.44
CA LYS A 291 7.05 10.95 -17.63
C LYS A 291 6.13 10.89 -18.86
N GLU A 292 6.28 11.86 -19.76
CA GLU A 292 5.55 11.90 -21.02
C GLU A 292 5.96 10.73 -21.94
N ILE A 293 4.98 10.06 -22.53
CA ILE A 293 5.19 8.96 -23.48
C ILE A 293 5.15 9.56 -24.89
N GLN A 294 6.29 9.57 -25.57
CA GLN A 294 6.37 9.98 -26.97
C GLN A 294 6.13 8.76 -27.87
N HIS A 295 5.07 8.81 -28.68
CA HIS A 295 4.80 7.76 -29.66
C HIS A 295 5.83 7.82 -30.80
N ILE A 296 6.65 6.78 -30.92
CA ILE A 296 7.60 6.63 -32.03
C ILE A 296 6.87 5.94 -33.18
N PHE A 297 6.71 6.64 -34.30
CA PHE A 297 6.17 6.05 -35.53
C PHE A 297 7.23 5.17 -36.19
N ASN A 298 6.77 4.10 -36.84
CA ASN A 298 7.64 3.28 -37.67
C ASN A 298 8.24 4.14 -38.80
N GLU A 299 9.54 3.97 -39.04
CA GLU A 299 10.19 4.61 -40.17
C GLU A 299 9.59 4.09 -41.50
N PRO A 300 9.38 4.96 -42.51
CA PRO A 300 8.90 4.52 -43.80
C PRO A 300 9.92 3.54 -44.43
N PRO A 301 9.46 2.48 -45.11
CA PRO A 301 10.35 1.53 -45.75
C PRO A 301 11.20 2.25 -46.81
N LYS A 302 12.49 1.89 -46.87
CA LYS A 302 13.43 2.47 -47.83
C LYS A 302 13.00 2.15 -49.27
N GLN A 303 12.75 3.17 -50.07
CA GLN A 303 12.40 3.02 -51.49
C GLN A 303 13.66 2.80 -52.36
N PRO A 304 13.55 2.06 -53.48
CA PRO A 304 14.67 1.87 -54.42
C PRO A 304 15.02 3.17 -55.15
N ASN A 305 16.24 3.24 -55.69
CA ASN A 305 16.66 4.38 -56.51
C ASN A 305 15.86 4.44 -57.82
N PHE A 306 15.35 5.63 -58.15
CA PHE A 306 14.62 5.93 -59.38
C PHE A 306 15.33 5.44 -60.65
N MET A 307 16.65 5.60 -60.73
CA MET A 307 17.42 5.21 -61.92
C MET A 307 17.39 3.69 -62.16
N ILE A 308 17.42 2.90 -61.10
CA ILE A 308 17.34 1.43 -61.18
C ILE A 308 15.93 1.03 -61.62
N SER A 309 14.91 1.65 -61.03
CA SER A 309 13.52 1.42 -61.42
C SER A 309 13.29 1.74 -62.91
N LEU A 310 13.77 2.90 -63.38
CA LEU A 310 13.60 3.34 -64.77
C LEU A 310 14.29 2.39 -65.76
N PHE A 311 15.51 1.93 -65.42
CA PHE A 311 16.23 0.95 -66.24
C PHE A 311 15.41 -0.33 -66.43
N PHE A 312 14.88 -0.92 -65.35
CA PHE A 312 14.07 -2.13 -65.45
C PHE A 312 12.73 -1.88 -66.15
N THR A 313 12.11 -0.71 -66.01
CA THR A 313 10.92 -0.36 -66.79
C THR A 313 11.20 -0.35 -68.30
N LEU A 314 12.34 0.21 -68.74
CA LEU A 314 12.75 0.19 -70.15
C LEU A 314 13.06 -1.23 -70.64
N VAL A 315 13.70 -2.05 -69.81
CA VAL A 315 13.93 -3.47 -70.11
C VAL A 315 12.61 -4.22 -70.29
N CYS A 316 11.62 -4.01 -69.40
CA CYS A 316 10.27 -4.58 -69.55
C CYS A 316 9.55 -4.10 -70.82
N LEU A 317 9.83 -2.89 -71.29
CA LEU A 317 9.23 -2.34 -72.52
C LEU A 317 9.94 -2.82 -73.80
N SER A 318 11.18 -3.34 -73.69
CA SER A 318 11.99 -3.76 -74.83
C SER A 318 11.34 -4.80 -75.76
N PRO A 319 10.56 -5.80 -75.30
CA PRO A 319 9.92 -6.76 -76.21
C PRO A 319 8.95 -6.10 -77.19
N LEU A 320 8.30 -5.00 -76.81
CA LEU A 320 7.42 -4.25 -77.72
C LEU A 320 8.22 -3.62 -78.86
N GLY A 321 9.40 -3.06 -78.58
CA GLY A 321 10.29 -2.51 -79.60
C GLY A 321 10.77 -3.57 -80.59
N ILE A 322 11.08 -4.78 -80.10
CA ILE A 322 11.45 -5.93 -80.94
C ILE A 322 10.29 -6.32 -81.86
N ILE A 323 9.05 -6.35 -81.35
CA ILE A 323 7.86 -6.64 -82.17
C ILE A 323 7.69 -5.59 -83.28
N TYR A 324 7.77 -4.29 -82.97
CA TYR A 324 7.64 -3.24 -83.99
C TYR A 324 8.74 -3.30 -85.04
N HIS A 325 9.98 -3.56 -84.62
CA HIS A 325 11.09 -3.78 -85.54
C HIS A 325 10.84 -4.99 -86.45
N GLY A 326 10.38 -6.11 -85.89
CA GLY A 326 10.04 -7.33 -86.62
C GLY A 326 8.92 -7.11 -87.65
N ILE A 327 7.89 -6.33 -87.31
CA ILE A 327 6.81 -5.95 -88.25
C ILE A 327 7.39 -5.25 -89.49
N GLY A 328 8.33 -4.31 -89.30
CA GLY A 328 8.98 -3.57 -90.38
C GLY A 328 9.85 -4.46 -91.27
N VAL A 329 10.63 -5.37 -90.67
CA VAL A 329 11.51 -6.30 -91.40
C VAL A 329 10.71 -7.35 -92.18
N LEU A 330 9.61 -7.85 -91.62
CA LEU A 330 8.76 -8.86 -92.26
C LEU A 330 7.83 -8.30 -93.34
N GLY A 331 7.80 -6.97 -93.55
CA GLY A 331 7.00 -6.33 -94.59
C GLY A 331 5.49 -6.54 -94.43
N MET A 332 5.00 -6.71 -93.19
CA MET A 332 3.58 -6.93 -92.94
C MET A 332 2.76 -5.68 -93.30
N LYS A 333 1.87 -5.81 -94.30
CA LYS A 333 0.97 -4.74 -94.72
C LYS A 333 -0.35 -4.81 -93.96
N LEU A 334 -0.73 -3.73 -93.28
CA LEU A 334 -2.07 -3.57 -92.70
C LEU A 334 -3.04 -3.08 -93.79
N GLU A 335 -3.72 -4.00 -94.46
CA GLU A 335 -4.75 -3.67 -95.44
C GLU A 335 -6.16 -3.81 -94.81
N LEU A 336 -6.92 -2.71 -94.82
CA LEU A 336 -8.33 -2.73 -94.41
C LEU A 336 -9.22 -3.17 -95.59
N PRO A 337 -10.23 -4.05 -95.37
CA PRO A 337 -11.07 -4.53 -96.46
C PRO A 337 -11.85 -3.40 -97.15
N SER A 338 -11.71 -3.28 -98.47
CA SER A 338 -12.18 -2.07 -99.17
C SER A 338 -13.70 -1.90 -99.21
N SER A 339 -14.49 -2.98 -99.19
CA SER A 339 -15.95 -2.90 -99.34
C SER A 339 -16.72 -2.76 -98.02
N GLN A 340 -16.06 -2.87 -96.85
CA GLN A 340 -16.67 -2.70 -95.52
C GLN A 340 -15.75 -2.00 -94.50
N LYS A 341 -14.98 -1.01 -94.98
CA LYS A 341 -14.04 -0.23 -94.14
C LYS A 341 -14.72 0.37 -92.90
N LEU A 342 -15.98 0.80 -93.02
CA LEU A 342 -16.72 1.44 -91.93
C LEU A 342 -16.92 0.50 -90.72
N TRP A 343 -17.34 -0.75 -90.96
CA TRP A 343 -17.54 -1.74 -89.89
C TRP A 343 -16.22 -2.20 -89.28
N ALA A 344 -15.19 -2.40 -90.10
CA ALA A 344 -13.86 -2.75 -89.63
C ALA A 344 -13.23 -1.63 -88.76
N MET A 345 -13.37 -0.38 -89.18
CA MET A 345 -12.91 0.78 -88.40
C MET A 345 -13.72 0.95 -87.12
N GLY A 346 -15.05 0.79 -87.16
CA GLY A 346 -15.90 0.82 -85.97
C GLY A 346 -15.51 -0.25 -84.94
N PHE A 347 -15.16 -1.45 -85.42
CA PHE A 347 -14.69 -2.53 -84.55
C PHE A 347 -13.32 -2.22 -83.93
N GLN A 348 -12.36 -1.70 -84.70
CA GLN A 348 -11.05 -1.30 -84.16
C GLN A 348 -11.16 -0.12 -83.19
N LEU A 349 -12.02 0.86 -83.48
CA LEU A 349 -12.26 2.02 -82.61
C LEU A 349 -12.93 1.62 -81.30
N SER A 350 -13.87 0.68 -81.33
CA SER A 350 -14.51 0.17 -80.11
C SER A 350 -13.52 -0.63 -79.25
N LEU A 351 -12.65 -1.45 -79.86
CA LEU A 351 -11.58 -2.14 -79.15
C LEU A 351 -10.58 -1.15 -78.53
N ALA A 352 -10.14 -0.14 -79.29
CA ALA A 352 -9.27 0.92 -78.79
C ALA A 352 -9.92 1.70 -77.64
N SER A 353 -11.21 2.02 -77.75
CA SER A 353 -11.98 2.68 -76.69
C SER A 353 -12.05 1.84 -75.41
N ILE A 354 -12.16 0.51 -75.51
CA ILE A 354 -12.11 -0.39 -74.34
C ILE A 354 -10.71 -0.40 -73.70
N VAL A 355 -9.64 -0.38 -74.49
CA VAL A 355 -8.26 -0.26 -73.97
C VAL A 355 -8.04 1.08 -73.26
N VAL A 356 -8.54 2.19 -73.83
CA VAL A 356 -8.51 3.51 -73.19
C VAL A 356 -9.33 3.52 -71.90
N LEU A 357 -10.52 2.90 -71.89
CA LEU A 357 -11.33 2.76 -70.68
C LEU A 357 -10.56 2.00 -69.59
N ASN A 358 -9.84 0.93 -69.92
CA ASN A 358 -9.01 0.21 -68.96
C ASN A 358 -7.86 1.07 -68.40
N LEU A 359 -7.25 1.93 -69.23
CA LEU A 359 -6.26 2.90 -68.75
C LEU A 359 -6.88 3.95 -67.82
N CYS A 360 -8.07 4.46 -68.17
CA CYS A 360 -8.82 5.39 -67.32
C CYS A 360 -9.25 4.74 -66.00
N TYR A 361 -9.64 3.46 -66.01
CA TYR A 361 -9.90 2.65 -64.82
C TYR A 361 -8.65 2.50 -63.94
N PHE A 362 -7.49 2.25 -64.54
CA PHE A 362 -6.24 2.15 -63.79
C PHE A 362 -5.83 3.49 -63.13
N LEU A 363 -6.12 4.63 -63.77
CA LEU A 363 -5.66 5.93 -63.30
C LEU A 363 -6.65 6.66 -62.38
N PHE A 364 -7.95 6.64 -62.69
CA PHE A 364 -8.92 7.56 -62.06
C PHE A 364 -10.33 7.00 -61.80
N LEU A 365 -10.82 6.03 -62.58
CA LEU A 365 -12.23 5.58 -62.48
C LEU A 365 -12.47 4.58 -61.35
N ASN A 366 -13.61 4.70 -60.69
CA ASN A 366 -14.10 3.67 -59.77
C ASN A 366 -14.62 2.44 -60.53
N THR A 367 -14.67 1.28 -59.87
CA THR A 367 -15.13 0.01 -60.48
C THR A 367 -16.55 0.11 -61.05
N VAL A 368 -17.47 0.80 -60.37
CA VAL A 368 -18.86 0.96 -60.83
C VAL A 368 -18.95 1.84 -62.08
N GLU A 369 -18.22 2.96 -62.11
CA GLU A 369 -18.16 3.87 -63.26
C GLU A 369 -17.55 3.17 -64.48
N ALA A 370 -16.42 2.47 -64.27
CA ALA A 370 -15.78 1.68 -65.32
C ALA A 370 -16.72 0.60 -65.87
N LEU A 371 -17.49 -0.07 -65.01
CA LEU A 371 -18.45 -1.08 -65.43
C LEU A 371 -19.61 -0.49 -66.23
N ILE A 372 -20.15 0.68 -65.83
CA ILE A 372 -21.18 1.40 -66.59
C ILE A 372 -20.65 1.82 -67.96
N CYS A 373 -19.47 2.43 -68.02
CA CYS A 373 -18.83 2.82 -69.28
C CYS A 373 -18.54 1.60 -70.16
N LEU A 374 -18.11 0.47 -69.58
CA LEU A 374 -17.89 -0.78 -70.29
C LEU A 374 -19.19 -1.34 -70.86
N CYS A 375 -20.28 -1.33 -70.08
CA CYS A 375 -21.61 -1.75 -70.56
C CYS A 375 -22.03 -0.92 -71.77
N VAL A 376 -21.88 0.40 -71.73
CA VAL A 376 -22.22 1.28 -72.86
C VAL A 376 -21.31 1.02 -74.08
N LEU A 377 -19.99 0.91 -73.89
CA LEU A 377 -19.03 0.65 -74.97
C LEU A 377 -19.13 -0.76 -75.55
N SER A 378 -19.65 -1.73 -74.80
CA SER A 378 -19.83 -3.11 -75.26
C SER A 378 -20.87 -3.23 -76.38
N ILE A 379 -21.91 -2.38 -76.39
CA ILE A 379 -22.98 -2.38 -77.39
C ILE A 379 -22.42 -2.15 -78.80
N PRO A 380 -21.73 -1.04 -79.11
CA PRO A 380 -21.12 -0.84 -80.43
C PRO A 380 -20.01 -1.85 -80.72
N ALA A 381 -19.26 -2.32 -79.72
CA ALA A 381 -18.21 -3.33 -79.91
C ALA A 381 -18.76 -4.65 -80.42
N VAL A 382 -19.86 -5.13 -79.83
CA VAL A 382 -20.52 -6.38 -80.23
C VAL A 382 -21.16 -6.24 -81.61
N ILE A 383 -21.86 -5.12 -81.89
CA ILE A 383 -22.53 -4.92 -83.18
C ILE A 383 -21.50 -4.80 -84.32
N THR A 384 -20.53 -3.91 -84.19
CA THR A 384 -19.52 -3.68 -85.23
C THR A 384 -18.59 -4.90 -85.38
N GLY A 385 -18.27 -5.58 -84.28
CA GLY A 385 -17.48 -6.82 -84.29
C GLY A 385 -18.18 -7.97 -84.98
N ASN A 386 -19.46 -8.22 -84.67
CA ASN A 386 -20.24 -9.28 -85.31
C ASN A 386 -20.29 -9.07 -86.84
N GLN A 387 -20.53 -7.83 -87.29
CA GLN A 387 -20.57 -7.52 -88.71
C GLN A 387 -19.20 -7.66 -89.38
N ALA A 388 -18.13 -7.13 -88.77
CA ALA A 388 -16.78 -7.24 -89.30
C ALA A 388 -16.31 -8.71 -89.41
N LEU A 389 -16.58 -9.52 -88.39
CA LEU A 389 -16.20 -10.94 -88.36
C LEU A 389 -17.04 -11.78 -89.35
N ASN A 390 -18.34 -11.54 -89.45
CA ASN A 390 -19.19 -12.22 -90.43
C ASN A 390 -18.73 -11.92 -91.85
N TYR A 391 -18.37 -10.67 -92.15
CA TYR A 391 -17.82 -10.31 -93.44
C TYR A 391 -16.49 -11.02 -93.74
N LEU A 392 -15.56 -11.08 -92.78
CA LEU A 392 -14.33 -11.86 -92.94
C LEU A 392 -14.61 -13.35 -93.20
N ASN A 393 -15.61 -13.92 -92.53
CA ASN A 393 -16.04 -15.29 -92.77
C ASN A 393 -16.59 -15.48 -94.19
N THR A 394 -17.39 -14.54 -94.72
CA THR A 394 -17.87 -14.63 -96.12
C THR A 394 -16.74 -14.55 -97.14
N ILE A 395 -15.72 -13.70 -96.91
CA ILE A 395 -14.52 -13.66 -97.78
C ILE A 395 -13.81 -15.01 -97.74
N ARG A 396 -13.61 -15.59 -96.55
CA ARG A 396 -12.94 -16.88 -96.39
C ARG A 396 -13.69 -18.00 -97.13
N GLN A 397 -15.01 -18.05 -97.01
CA GLN A 397 -15.84 -19.02 -97.74
C GLN A 397 -15.73 -18.84 -99.25
N LYS A 398 -15.80 -17.59 -99.75
CA LYS A 398 -15.63 -17.29 -101.18
C LYS A 398 -14.24 -17.63 -101.73
N ARG A 399 -13.18 -17.52 -100.91
CA ARG A 399 -11.82 -17.96 -101.29
C ARG A 399 -11.75 -19.49 -101.37
N LYS A 400 -12.27 -20.20 -100.37
CA LYS A 400 -12.32 -21.68 -100.38
C LYS A 400 -13.06 -22.23 -101.60
N LEU A 401 -14.21 -21.66 -101.94
CA LEU A 401 -15.00 -22.04 -103.13
C LEU A 401 -14.35 -21.65 -104.47
N LYS A 402 -13.24 -20.90 -104.46
CA LYS A 402 -12.47 -20.52 -105.66
C LYS A 402 -11.17 -21.32 -105.78
N ASP A 403 -10.72 -21.92 -104.68
CA ASP A 403 -9.56 -22.80 -104.61
C ASP A 403 -9.95 -24.28 -104.80
N GLU A 404 -11.23 -24.63 -104.58
CA GLU A 404 -11.92 -25.84 -105.12
C GLU A 404 -12.38 -25.61 -106.56
#